data_AF-A0A9P4MYL9-F1
#
_entry.id   AF-A0A9P4MYL9-F1
#
_cell.length_a   1.000
_cell.length_b   1.000
_cell.length_c   1.000
_cell.angle_alpha   90.00
_cell.angle_beta   90.00
_cell.angle_gamma   90.00
#
_symmetry.space_group_name_H-M   'P 1'
#
loop_
_entity.id
_entity.type
_entity.pdbx_description
1 polymer ?
#
loop_
_entity_poly.entity_id
_entity_poly.type
_entity_poly.pdbx_seq_one_letter_code
_entity_poly.pdbx_strand_id
1 'polypeptide(L)'
;MFEQFALRHLPPLILATSISIGGTVPYIYGPQAALVMFGFPEHIAASKAAWPIIKVGSARVTTMGLAIWGMYLGGYLEAMDILFATMGWIALIDGLVCSQEGAPGSTMFRVSTTSAVALWGLLGMTSGKYF
;
A
#
# COMPACT_ATOMS: atom_id res chain seq x y z
N MET A 1 23.36 -6.77 -7.87
CA MET A 1 22.22 -6.33 -7.03
C MET A 1 22.48 -4.95 -6.41
N PHE A 2 23.64 -4.70 -5.79
CA PHE A 2 23.97 -3.40 -5.18
C PHE A 2 24.52 -2.33 -6.14
N GLU A 3 25.00 -2.70 -7.33
CA GLU A 3 25.47 -1.71 -8.34
C GLU A 3 24.35 -0.81 -8.89
N GLN A 4 23.08 -1.23 -8.75
CA GLN A 4 21.89 -0.47 -9.17
C GLN A 4 21.21 0.26 -8.01
N PHE A 5 21.74 0.15 -6.79
CA PHE A 5 21.10 0.76 -5.64
C PHE A 5 21.44 2.26 -5.58
N ALA A 6 20.40 3.10 -5.55
CA ALA A 6 20.50 4.51 -5.21
C ALA A 6 19.67 4.76 -3.96
N LEU A 7 20.02 5.79 -3.17
CA LEU A 7 19.31 6.12 -1.93
C LEU A 7 17.80 6.36 -2.14
N ARG A 8 17.41 6.85 -3.32
CA ARG A 8 16.00 7.02 -3.73
C ARG A 8 15.21 5.70 -3.87
N HIS A 9 15.88 4.55 -3.90
CA HIS A 9 15.24 3.24 -3.92
C HIS A 9 14.85 2.76 -2.52
N LEU A 10 15.34 3.40 -1.45
CA LEU A 10 15.06 2.94 -0.09
C LEU A 10 13.58 3.09 0.31
N PRO A 11 12.90 4.25 0.10
CA PRO A 11 11.46 4.37 0.38
C PRO A 11 10.58 3.33 -0.34
N PRO A 12 10.69 3.11 -1.67
CA PRO A 12 9.84 2.14 -2.34
C PRO A 12 10.12 0.68 -1.94
N LEU A 13 11.36 0.34 -1.55
CA LEU A 13 11.69 -1.00 -1.06
C LEU A 13 11.16 -1.26 0.35
N ILE A 14 11.20 -0.25 1.22
CA ILE A 14 10.54 -0.32 2.54
C ILE A 14 9.04 -0.52 2.33
N LEU A 15 8.41 0.32 1.47
CA LEU A 15 7.00 0.18 1.14
C LEU A 15 6.67 -1.22 0.61
N ALA A 16 7.43 -1.72 -0.37
CA ALA A 16 7.24 -3.03 -0.97
C ALA A 16 7.24 -4.14 0.08
N THR A 17 8.20 -4.09 1.01
CA THR A 17 8.32 -5.04 2.11
C THR A 17 7.15 -4.92 3.08
N SER A 18 6.83 -3.69 3.50
CA SER A 18 5.74 -3.41 4.43
C SER A 18 4.39 -3.89 3.90
N ILE A 19 4.07 -3.68 2.62
CA ILE A 19 2.79 -4.09 2.05
C ILE A 19 2.77 -5.59 1.69
N SER A 20 3.93 -6.17 1.34
CA SER A 20 4.04 -7.63 1.14
C SER A 20 3.69 -8.39 2.42
N ILE A 21 4.30 -7.99 3.54
CA ILE A 21 4.08 -8.60 4.86
C ILE A 21 2.72 -8.16 5.42
N GLY A 22 2.39 -6.86 5.36
CA GLY A 22 1.14 -6.32 5.87
C GLY A 22 -0.11 -6.94 5.22
N GLY A 23 -0.05 -7.27 3.93
CA GLY A 23 -1.14 -7.99 3.26
C GLY A 23 -1.36 -9.43 3.75
N THR A 24 -0.45 -9.99 4.55
CA THR A 24 -0.61 -11.33 5.14
C THR A 24 -1.33 -11.34 6.48
N VAL A 25 -1.54 -10.16 7.11
CA VAL A 25 -2.19 -10.02 8.42
C VAL A 25 -3.52 -10.77 8.55
N PRO A 26 -4.48 -10.73 7.60
CA PRO A 26 -5.75 -11.44 7.78
C PRO A 26 -5.62 -12.97 7.75
N TYR A 27 -4.49 -13.51 7.32
CA TYR A 27 -4.20 -14.94 7.27
C TYR A 27 -3.42 -15.42 8.49
N ILE A 28 -2.54 -14.58 9.04
CA ILE A 28 -1.67 -14.93 10.18
C ILE A 28 -2.33 -14.54 11.51
N TYR A 29 -2.87 -13.32 11.61
CA TYR A 29 -3.43 -12.75 12.83
C TYR A 29 -4.96 -12.65 12.81
N GLY A 30 -5.58 -12.92 11.66
CA GLY A 30 -7.03 -12.98 11.49
C GLY A 30 -7.64 -11.71 10.86
N PRO A 31 -8.82 -11.84 10.22
CA PRO A 31 -9.41 -10.78 9.42
C PRO A 31 -9.90 -9.57 10.23
N GLN A 32 -10.34 -9.78 11.48
CA GLN A 32 -10.71 -8.67 12.36
C GLN A 32 -9.50 -7.78 12.67
N ALA A 33 -8.36 -8.39 13.06
CA ALA A 33 -7.13 -7.66 13.31
C ALA A 33 -6.66 -6.87 12.07
N ALA A 34 -6.82 -7.44 10.87
CA ALA A 34 -6.52 -6.76 9.62
C ALA A 34 -7.43 -5.54 9.38
N LEU A 35 -8.73 -5.64 9.67
CA LEU A 35 -9.67 -4.52 9.53
C LEU A 35 -9.39 -3.40 10.53
N VAL A 36 -9.06 -3.74 11.78
CA VAL A 36 -8.63 -2.75 12.80
C VAL A 36 -7.35 -2.06 12.36
N MET A 37 -6.34 -2.85 11.94
CA MET A 37 -5.06 -2.32 11.44
C MET A 37 -5.23 -1.46 10.19
N PHE A 38 -6.21 -1.77 9.33
CA PHE A 38 -6.53 -0.96 8.17
C PHE A 38 -7.05 0.43 8.58
N GLY A 39 -7.80 0.50 9.69
CA GLY A 39 -8.33 1.73 10.27
C GLY A 39 -9.84 1.70 10.55
N PHE A 40 -10.50 0.53 10.51
CA PHE A 40 -11.92 0.43 10.84
C PHE A 40 -12.16 0.29 12.35
N PRO A 41 -13.30 0.79 12.86
CA PRO A 41 -13.70 0.60 14.25
C PRO A 41 -14.06 -0.87 14.52
N GLU A 42 -13.93 -1.29 15.79
CA GLU A 42 -14.14 -2.68 16.23
C GLU A 42 -15.49 -3.29 15.80
N HIS A 43 -16.57 -2.50 15.81
CA HIS A 43 -17.89 -3.02 15.43
C HIS A 43 -17.98 -3.41 13.94
N ILE A 44 -17.25 -2.73 13.05
CA ILE A 44 -17.12 -3.10 11.63
C ILE A 44 -16.14 -4.26 11.50
N ALA A 45 -15.01 -4.20 12.21
CA ALA A 45 -13.98 -5.24 12.15
C ALA A 45 -14.47 -6.61 12.63
N ALA A 46 -15.37 -6.65 13.62
CA ALA A 46 -16.00 -7.86 14.11
C ALA A 46 -17.05 -8.45 13.15
N SER A 47 -17.45 -7.72 12.10
CA SER A 47 -18.42 -8.20 11.12
C SER A 47 -17.82 -9.30 10.23
N LYS A 48 -18.32 -10.53 10.41
CA LYS A 48 -17.90 -11.68 9.59
C LYS A 48 -18.17 -11.50 8.10
N ALA A 49 -19.13 -10.66 7.72
CA ALA A 49 -19.41 -10.34 6.33
C ALA A 49 -18.26 -9.56 5.66
N ALA A 50 -17.49 -8.78 6.43
CA ALA A 50 -16.34 -8.03 5.92
C ALA A 50 -15.07 -8.89 5.78
N TRP A 51 -15.01 -10.05 6.47
CA TRP A 51 -13.80 -10.86 6.56
C TRP A 51 -13.31 -11.46 5.22
N PRO A 52 -14.18 -11.97 4.33
CA PRO A 52 -13.74 -12.41 3.01
C PRO A 52 -13.19 -11.24 2.17
N ILE A 53 -13.79 -10.05 2.31
CA ILE A 53 -13.41 -8.86 1.55
C ILE A 53 -12.02 -8.39 1.95
N ILE A 54 -11.73 -8.29 3.26
CA ILE A 54 -10.39 -7.90 3.71
C ILE A 54 -9.33 -8.92 3.31
N LYS A 55 -9.63 -10.23 3.33
CA LYS A 55 -8.68 -11.25 2.85
C LYS A 55 -8.33 -11.04 1.39
N VAL A 56 -9.33 -10.94 0.50
CA VAL A 56 -9.10 -10.71 -0.93
C VAL A 56 -8.40 -9.38 -1.18
N GLY A 57 -8.79 -8.32 -0.47
CA GLY A 57 -8.14 -7.01 -0.55
C GLY A 57 -6.67 -7.07 -0.15
N SER A 58 -6.36 -7.69 0.98
CA SER A 58 -4.99 -7.83 1.47
C SER A 58 -4.13 -8.73 0.56
N ALA A 59 -4.69 -9.76 -0.08
CA ALA A 59 -3.97 -10.52 -1.10
C ALA A 59 -3.50 -9.63 -2.26
N ARG A 60 -4.35 -8.71 -2.74
CA ARG A 60 -3.97 -7.74 -3.79
C ARG A 60 -2.86 -6.81 -3.31
N VAL A 61 -2.90 -6.40 -2.04
CA VAL A 61 -1.84 -5.59 -1.41
C VAL A 61 -0.50 -6.35 -1.37
N THR A 62 -0.51 -7.62 -0.99
CA THR A 62 0.69 -8.47 -1.07
C THR A 62 1.16 -8.61 -2.51
N THR A 63 0.26 -8.83 -3.48
CA THR A 63 0.63 -8.89 -4.91
C THR A 63 1.30 -7.61 -5.39
N MET A 64 0.82 -6.43 -4.99
CA MET A 64 1.49 -5.16 -5.32
C MET A 64 2.90 -5.10 -4.73
N GLY A 65 3.09 -5.51 -3.47
CA GLY A 65 4.41 -5.57 -2.83
C GLY A 65 5.39 -6.48 -3.58
N LEU A 66 4.92 -7.67 -3.97
CA LEU A 66 5.70 -8.60 -4.78
C LEU A 66 5.99 -8.06 -6.18
N ALA A 67 5.03 -7.36 -6.80
CA ALA A 67 5.23 -6.73 -8.10
C ALA A 67 6.30 -5.63 -8.03
N ILE A 68 6.30 -4.81 -6.98
CA ILE A 68 7.34 -3.78 -6.77
C ILE A 68 8.71 -4.43 -6.63
N TRP A 69 8.84 -5.50 -5.84
CA TRP A 69 10.08 -6.26 -5.73
C TRP A 69 10.51 -6.87 -7.07
N GLY A 70 9.58 -7.46 -7.82
CA GLY A 70 9.85 -8.03 -9.14
C GLY A 70 10.32 -6.97 -10.14
N MET A 71 9.67 -5.80 -10.16
CA MET A 71 10.08 -4.67 -11.00
C MET A 71 11.47 -4.15 -10.61
N TYR A 72 11.74 -4.02 -9.30
CA TYR A 72 13.05 -3.58 -8.82
C TYR A 72 14.17 -4.56 -9.22
N LEU A 73 13.97 -5.85 -8.96
CA LEU A 73 14.95 -6.89 -9.31
C LEU A 73 15.14 -7.03 -10.84
N GLY A 74 14.11 -6.71 -11.62
CA GLY A 74 14.17 -6.65 -13.08
C GLY A 74 14.70 -5.34 -13.66
N GLY A 75 15.00 -4.34 -12.83
CA GLY A 75 15.47 -3.01 -13.27
C GLY A 75 14.39 -2.11 -13.89
N TYR A 76 13.11 -2.45 -13.73
CA TYR A 76 11.97 -1.71 -14.28
C TYR A 76 11.54 -0.54 -13.37
N LEU A 77 12.45 0.38 -13.10
CA LEU A 77 12.22 1.48 -12.15
C LEU A 77 11.12 2.46 -12.60
N GLU A 78 11.00 2.73 -13.90
CA GLU A 78 9.90 3.58 -14.42
C GLU A 78 8.53 2.91 -14.23
N ALA A 79 8.46 1.58 -14.33
CA ALA A 79 7.22 0.86 -14.10
C ALA A 79 6.80 0.91 -12.62
N MET A 80 7.76 0.94 -11.70
CA MET A 80 7.47 1.19 -10.27
C MET A 80 6.86 2.57 -10.06
N ASP A 81 7.42 3.61 -10.68
CA ASP A 81 6.89 4.97 -10.59
C ASP A 81 5.46 5.07 -11.16
N ILE A 82 5.19 4.40 -12.28
CA ILE A 82 3.83 4.31 -12.84
C ILE A 82 2.88 3.62 -11.86
N LEU A 83 3.27 2.47 -11.30
CA LEU A 83 2.45 1.78 -10.31
C LEU A 83 2.16 2.69 -9.12
N PHE A 84 3.17 3.34 -8.55
CA PHE A 84 3.00 4.28 -7.44
C PHE A 84 2.05 5.41 -7.79
N ALA A 85 2.24 6.07 -8.94
CA ALA A 85 1.34 7.13 -9.40
C ALA A 85 -0.12 6.66 -9.44
N THR A 86 -0.38 5.44 -9.95
CA THR A 86 -1.74 4.88 -10.01
C THR A 86 -2.32 4.54 -8.63
N MET A 87 -1.49 4.35 -7.60
CA MET A 87 -1.97 4.21 -6.21
C MET A 87 -2.66 5.50 -5.70
N GLY A 88 -2.59 6.62 -6.42
CA GLY A 88 -3.42 7.80 -6.14
C GLY A 88 -4.93 7.47 -6.13
N TRP A 89 -5.38 6.50 -6.94
CA TRP A 89 -6.75 6.01 -6.87
C TRP A 89 -7.07 5.33 -5.53
N ILE A 90 -6.12 4.57 -4.98
CA ILE A 90 -6.26 3.95 -3.65
C ILE A 90 -6.39 5.05 -2.58
N ALA A 91 -5.58 6.11 -2.66
CA ALA A 91 -5.67 7.23 -1.71
C ALA A 91 -7.07 7.88 -1.71
N LEU A 92 -7.66 8.06 -2.89
CA LEU A 92 -9.00 8.62 -3.04
C LEU A 92 -10.07 7.71 -2.43
N ILE A 93 -10.03 6.42 -2.75
CA ILE A 93 -11.04 5.46 -2.27
C ILE A 93 -10.90 5.19 -0.78
N ASP A 94 -9.68 5.02 -0.27
CA ASP A 94 -9.42 4.89 1.16
C ASP A 94 -9.93 6.13 1.91
N GLY A 95 -9.67 7.32 1.37
CA GLY A 95 -10.15 8.57 1.93
C GLY A 95 -11.67 8.64 2.00
N LEU A 96 -12.35 8.29 0.90
CA LEU A 96 -13.81 8.28 0.85
C LEU A 96 -14.39 7.30 1.87
N VAL A 97 -13.92 6.05 1.88
CA VAL A 97 -14.46 5.00 2.76
C VAL A 97 -14.15 5.30 4.23
N CYS A 98 -12.92 5.64 4.58
CA CYS A 98 -12.56 5.95 5.97
C CYS A 98 -13.24 7.23 6.47
N SER A 99 -13.57 8.19 5.60
CA SER A 99 -14.33 9.38 6.02
C SER A 99 -15.75 9.06 6.48
N GLN A 100 -16.32 7.95 6.00
CA GLN A 100 -17.68 7.52 6.32
C GLN A 100 -17.69 6.47 7.44
N GLU A 101 -16.79 5.49 7.35
CA GLU A 101 -16.83 4.26 8.15
C GLU A 101 -15.57 4.04 9.00
N GLY A 102 -14.56 4.92 8.86
CA GLY A 102 -13.27 4.77 9.52
C GLY A 102 -13.27 5.19 10.99
N ALA A 103 -12.34 4.64 11.76
CA ALA A 103 -12.06 5.11 13.11
C ALA A 103 -11.44 6.53 13.07
N PRO A 104 -11.55 7.32 14.14
CA PRO A 104 -10.96 8.66 14.20
C PRO A 104 -9.47 8.66 13.79
N GLY A 105 -9.11 9.54 12.85
CA GLY A 105 -7.73 9.66 12.35
C GLY A 105 -7.34 8.71 11.21
N SER A 106 -8.11 7.63 10.97
CA SER A 106 -7.81 6.66 9.91
C SER A 106 -7.78 7.29 8.51
N THR A 107 -8.75 8.17 8.20
CA THR A 107 -8.83 8.88 6.92
C THR A 107 -7.59 9.71 6.65
N MET A 108 -7.15 10.52 7.61
CA MET A 108 -5.99 11.39 7.45
C MET A 108 -4.72 10.55 7.24
N PHE A 109 -4.56 9.48 8.02
CA PHE A 109 -3.42 8.57 7.89
C PHE A 109 -3.40 7.90 6.51
N ARG A 110 -4.52 7.33 6.06
CA ARG A 110 -4.63 6.62 4.78
C ARG A 110 -4.39 7.55 3.60
N VAL A 111 -5.05 8.71 3.59
CA VAL A 111 -4.91 9.69 2.50
C VAL A 111 -3.49 10.24 2.44
N SER A 112 -2.91 10.66 3.57
CA SER A 112 -1.57 11.26 3.57
C SER A 112 -0.49 10.28 3.12
N THR A 113 -0.48 9.06 3.68
CA THR A 113 0.54 8.05 3.36
C THR A 113 0.43 7.58 1.92
N THR A 114 -0.77 7.23 1.44
CA THR A 114 -0.95 6.75 0.07
C THR A 114 -0.77 7.88 -0.96
N SER A 115 -1.13 9.13 -0.63
CA SER A 115 -0.85 10.27 -1.52
C SER A 115 0.64 10.57 -1.62
N ALA A 116 1.41 10.43 -0.53
CA ALA A 116 2.86 10.57 -0.58
C ALA A 116 3.49 9.54 -1.52
N VAL A 117 3.03 8.29 -1.49
CA VAL A 117 3.44 7.25 -2.44
C VAL A 117 3.05 7.62 -3.87
N ALA A 118 1.81 8.08 -4.09
CA ALA A 118 1.36 8.47 -5.42
C ALA A 118 2.16 9.63 -6.02
N LEU A 119 2.45 10.65 -5.21
CA LEU A 119 3.29 11.77 -5.61
C LEU A 119 4.72 11.34 -5.89
N TRP A 120 5.28 10.41 -5.11
CA TRP A 120 6.60 9.82 -5.36
C TRP A 120 6.70 9.23 -6.78
N GLY A 121 5.69 8.46 -7.17
CA GLY A 121 5.58 7.89 -8.51
C GLY A 121 5.36 8.91 -9.61
N LEU A 122 4.44 9.87 -9.41
CA LEU A 122 4.15 10.92 -10.38
C LEU A 122 5.39 11.77 -10.69
N LEU A 123 6.22 12.02 -9.68
CA LEU A 123 7.47 12.77 -9.79
C LEU A 123 8.65 11.91 -10.26
N GLY A 124 8.43 10.65 -10.64
CA GLY A 124 9.49 9.78 -11.18
C GLY A 124 10.66 9.58 -10.22
N MET A 125 10.41 9.61 -8.91
CA MET A 125 11.46 9.68 -7.90
C MET A 125 12.25 8.39 -7.78
N THR A 126 11.68 7.23 -8.13
CA THR A 126 12.39 5.94 -8.09
C THR A 126 13.31 5.77 -9.29
N SER A 127 12.83 6.01 -10.50
CA SER A 127 13.63 5.97 -11.72
C SER A 127 14.64 7.10 -11.82
N GLY A 128 14.31 8.27 -11.25
CA GLY A 128 15.08 9.50 -11.47
C GLY A 128 14.82 10.15 -12.81
N LYS A 129 13.68 9.87 -13.45
CA LYS A 129 13.39 10.30 -14.82
C LYS A 129 13.54 11.81 -15.06
N TYR A 130 13.33 12.63 -14.02
CA TYR A 130 13.40 14.09 -14.10
C TYR A 130 14.64 14.69 -13.40
N PHE A 131 15.61 13.87 -12.97
CA PHE A 131 16.80 14.29 -12.20
C PHE A 131 18.10 13.68 -12.73
#